data_AF-A0A969ATX9-F1
#
_entry.id   AF-A0A969ATX9-F1
#
_cell.length_a   1.000
_cell.length_b   1.000
_cell.length_c   1.000
_cell.angle_alpha   90.00
_cell.angle_beta   90.00
_cell.angle_gamma   90.00
#
_symmetry.space_group_name_H-M   'P 1'
#
loop_
_entity.id
_entity.type
_entity.pdbx_description
1 polymer ?
#
loop_
_entity_poly.entity_id
_entity_poly.type
_entity_poly.pdbx_seq_one_letter_code
_entity_poly.pdbx_strand_id
1 'polypeptide(L)' 'MTSSAASVTLVNDQYKKLDALCDIWAIAAQAFGDNLALIDPHGEVEAQLTYRELQQALESFAAGLQALAVKPGDRIALFS' A
#
# COMPACT_ATOMS: atom_id res chain seq x y z
N MET A 1 -28.68 5.03 10.24
CA MET A 1 -27.69 5.65 9.32
C MET A 1 -26.44 6.16 10.08
N THR A 2 -25.91 5.43 11.08
CA THR A 2 -24.85 5.96 11.98
C THR A 2 -23.56 5.13 12.01
N SER A 3 -23.45 4.05 11.24
CA SER A 3 -22.30 3.12 11.33
C SER A 3 -21.09 3.46 10.44
N SER A 4 -21.23 4.38 9.47
CA SER A 4 -20.16 4.68 8.49
C SER A 4 -19.23 5.82 8.93
N ALA A 5 -19.74 6.84 9.64
CA ALA A 5 -18.94 8.00 10.06
C ALA A 5 -17.91 7.67 11.15
N ALA A 6 -18.21 6.70 12.02
CA ALA A 6 -17.29 6.27 13.08
C ALA A 6 -16.06 5.54 12.51
N SER A 7 -16.27 4.66 11.51
CA SER A 7 -15.19 3.91 10.84
C SER A 7 -14.22 4.82 10.07
N VAL A 8 -14.73 5.86 9.41
CA VAL A 8 -13.89 6.84 8.69
C VAL A 8 -13.07 7.69 9.67
N THR A 9 -13.63 8.06 10.83
CA THR A 9 -12.90 8.81 11.86
C THR A 9 -11.74 8.00 12.43
N LEU A 10 -11.95 6.71 12.69
CA LEU A 10 -10.91 5.78 13.17
C LEU A 10 -9.74 5.66 12.19
N VAL A 11 -10.02 5.54 10.89
CA VAL A 11 -8.99 5.48 9.84
C VAL A 11 -8.19 6.79 9.76
N ASN A 12 -8.84 7.95 9.84
CA ASN A 12 -8.17 9.24 9.81
C ASN A 12 -7.21 9.42 11.00
N ASP A 13 -7.56 8.93 12.18
CA ASP A 13 -6.68 8.97 13.35
C ASP A 13 -5.53 7.97 13.26
N GLN A 14 -5.68 6.85 12.55
CA GLN A 14 -4.57 5.95 12.21
C GLN A 14 -3.57 6.62 11.27
N TYR A 15 -4.04 7.34 10.23
CA TYR A 15 -3.16 8.08 9.32
C TYR A 15 -2.40 9.24 9.98
N LYS A 16 -2.89 9.81 11.07
CA LYS A 16 -2.14 10.84 11.83
C LYS A 16 -0.98 10.28 12.65
N LYS A 17 -0.91 8.97 12.84
CA LYS A 17 0.08 8.27 13.69
C LYS A 17 1.06 7.42 12.89
N LEU A 18 1.24 7.74 11.61
CA LEU A 18 2.19 7.03 10.74
C LEU A 18 3.63 7.34 11.14
N ASP A 19 4.46 6.32 11.20
CA ASP A 19 5.90 6.46 11.36
C ASP A 19 6.58 6.62 9.99
N ALA A 20 6.04 5.96 8.95
CA ALA A 20 6.48 6.08 7.57
C ALA A 20 5.30 6.22 6.59
N LEU A 21 5.56 6.85 5.44
CA LEU A 21 4.55 6.98 4.39
C LEU A 21 4.04 5.61 3.90
N CYS A 22 4.91 4.58 3.87
CA CYS A 22 4.51 3.25 3.43
C CYS A 22 3.46 2.59 4.34
N ASP A 23 3.34 3.01 5.60
CA ASP A 23 2.38 2.43 6.55
C ASP A 23 0.92 2.73 6.14
N ILE A 24 0.69 3.70 5.25
CA ILE A 24 -0.64 4.01 4.72
C ILE A 24 -1.30 2.79 4.05
N TRP A 25 -0.50 1.96 3.40
CA TRP A 25 -1.00 0.85 2.59
C TRP A 25 -1.53 -0.29 3.46
N ALA A 26 -0.94 -0.51 4.64
CA ALA A 26 -1.45 -1.48 5.61
C ALA A 26 -2.80 -1.05 6.18
N ILE A 27 -2.97 0.24 6.51
CA ILE A 27 -4.25 0.80 6.98
C ILE A 27 -5.30 0.70 5.86
N ALA A 28 -4.94 1.08 4.63
CA ALA A 28 -5.85 1.02 3.50
C ALA A 28 -6.26 -0.41 3.14
N ALA A 29 -5.34 -1.39 3.19
CA ALA A 29 -5.64 -2.80 2.98
C ALA A 29 -6.55 -3.39 4.08
N GLN A 30 -6.42 -2.91 5.33
CA GLN A 30 -7.29 -3.35 6.41
C GLN A 30 -8.71 -2.75 6.29
N ALA A 31 -8.82 -1.47 5.93
CA ALA A 31 -10.10 -0.77 5.86
C ALA A 31 -10.85 -1.00 4.53
N PHE A 32 -10.12 -1.17 3.42
CA PHE A 32 -10.64 -1.18 2.05
C PHE A 32 -10.03 -2.30 1.20
N GLY A 33 -9.63 -3.41 1.82
CA GLY A 33 -8.80 -4.44 1.19
C GLY A 33 -9.30 -4.96 -0.15
N ASP A 34 -10.62 -5.10 -0.32
CA ASP A 34 -11.23 -5.65 -1.54
C ASP A 34 -11.59 -4.56 -2.56
N ASN A 35 -11.35 -3.28 -2.23
CA ASN A 35 -11.51 -2.17 -3.16
C ASN A 35 -10.31 -2.10 -4.10
N LEU A 36 -10.58 -1.73 -5.34
CA LEU A 36 -9.57 -1.52 -6.36
C LEU A 36 -8.69 -0.30 -6.00
N ALA A 37 -7.38 -0.52 -5.95
CA ALA A 37 -6.38 0.49 -5.59
C ALA A 37 -5.62 1.00 -6.80
N LEU A 38 -5.35 0.12 -7.77
CA LEU A 38 -4.58 0.42 -8.96
C LEU A 38 -5.20 -0.25 -10.19
N ILE A 39 -5.30 0.53 -11.26
CA ILE A 39 -5.59 0.06 -12.62
C ILE A 39 -4.43 0.55 -13.47
N ASP A 40 -3.73 -0.37 -14.10
CA ASP A 40 -2.74 -0.06 -15.12
C ASP A 40 -3.30 -0.45 -16.50
N PRO A 41 -3.83 0.52 -17.27
CA PRO A 41 -4.34 0.28 -18.62
C PRO A 41 -3.24 0.25 -19.68
N HIS A 42 -1.98 0.54 -19.30
CA HIS A 42 -0.85 0.67 -20.23
C HIS A 42 0.06 -0.58 -20.22
N GLY A 43 -0.14 -1.52 -19.31
CA GLY A 43 0.50 -2.83 -19.32
C GLY A 43 0.06 -3.68 -20.52
N GLU A 44 0.89 -4.65 -20.94
CA GLU A 44 0.52 -5.61 -22.00
C GLU A 44 -0.72 -6.43 -21.65
N VAL A 45 -1.00 -6.58 -20.36
CA VAL A 45 -2.25 -7.09 -19.79
C VAL A 45 -2.74 -6.05 -18.78
N GLU A 46 -4.01 -5.69 -18.86
CA GLU A 46 -4.63 -4.76 -17.90
C GLU A 46 -4.46 -5.31 -16.48
N ALA A 47 -3.61 -4.68 -15.69
CA ALA A 47 -3.35 -5.09 -14.33
C ALA A 47 -4.27 -4.31 -13.39
N GLN A 48 -5.08 -5.04 -12.64
CA GLN A 48 -5.96 -4.49 -11.62
C GLN A 48 -5.53 -5.07 -10.27
N LEU A 49 -5.21 -4.20 -9.31
CA LEU A 49 -4.83 -4.60 -7.96
C LEU A 49 -5.76 -3.98 -6.94
N THR A 50 -6.32 -4.82 -6.07
CA THR A 50 -7.00 -4.38 -4.86
C THR A 50 -6.00 -3.85 -3.82
N TYR A 51 -6.46 -3.11 -2.80
CA TYR A 51 -5.57 -2.64 -1.73
C TYR A 51 -4.85 -3.79 -1.02
N ARG A 52 -5.51 -4.95 -0.90
CA ARG A 52 -4.90 -6.16 -0.31
C ARG A 52 -3.76 -6.69 -1.17
N GLU A 53 -3.98 -6.83 -2.48
CA GLU A 53 -2.97 -7.34 -3.40
C GLU A 53 -1.81 -6.36 -3.57
N LEU A 54 -2.11 -5.06 -3.61
CA LEU A 54 -1.10 -4.01 -3.63
C LEU A 54 -0.19 -4.09 -2.39
N GLN A 55 -0.76 -4.25 -1.20
CA GLN A 55 0.04 -4.38 0.02
C GLN A 55 0.94 -5.62 -0.01
N GLN A 56 0.43 -6.76 -0.49
CA GLN A 56 1.24 -7.98 -0.64
C GLN A 56 2.38 -7.80 -1.65
N ALA A 57 2.14 -7.09 -2.75
CA ALA A 57 3.17 -6.76 -3.74
C ALA A 57 4.25 -5.85 -3.14
N LEU A 58 3.86 -4.84 -2.35
CA LEU A 58 4.79 -3.95 -1.65
C LEU A 58 5.64 -4.69 -0.62
N GLU A 59 5.05 -5.60 0.17
CA GLU A 59 5.77 -6.44 1.12
C GLU A 59 6.79 -7.36 0.42
N SER A 60 6.38 -7.97 -0.69
CA SER A 60 7.25 -8.82 -1.50
C SER A 60 8.41 -8.03 -2.11
N PHE A 61 8.14 -6.82 -2.60
CA PHE A 61 9.15 -5.91 -3.11
C PHE A 61 10.16 -5.51 -2.02
N ALA A 62 9.67 -5.12 -0.84
CA ALA A 62 10.51 -4.77 0.30
C ALA A 62 11.38 -5.95 0.76
N ALA A 63 10.82 -7.16 0.83
CA ALA A 63 11.57 -8.37 1.15
C ALA A 63 12.66 -8.68 0.10
N GLY A 64 12.37 -8.44 -1.19
CA GLY A 64 13.36 -8.55 -2.26
C GLY A 64 14.54 -7.57 -2.09
N LEU A 65 14.26 -6.31 -1.75
CA LEU A 65 15.30 -5.32 -1.47
C LEU A 65 16.15 -5.71 -0.26
N GLN A 66 15.52 -6.21 0.80
CA GLN A 66 16.21 -6.69 2.00
C GLN A 66 17.11 -7.90 1.68
N ALA A 67 16.63 -8.82 0.83
CA ALA A 67 17.43 -9.96 0.36
C ALA A 67 18.65 -9.54 -0.46
N LEU A 68 18.57 -8.40 -1.16
CA LEU A 68 19.69 -7.76 -1.85
C LEU A 68 20.59 -6.92 -0.92
N ALA A 69 20.37 -6.99 0.39
CA ALA A 69 21.12 -6.28 1.42
C ALA A 69 21.08 -4.75 1.32
N VAL A 70 19.99 -4.20 0.74
CA VAL A 70 19.73 -2.75 0.74
C VAL A 70 19.52 -2.27 2.18
N LYS A 71 20.15 -1.16 2.53
CA LYS A 71 20.11 -0.56 3.88
C LYS A 71 19.32 0.75 3.90
N PRO A 72 18.81 1.16 5.07
CA PRO A 72 18.27 2.51 5.25
C PRO A 72 19.30 3.57 4.81
N GLY A 73 18.87 4.47 3.93
CA GLY A 73 19.72 5.53 3.36
C GLY A 73 20.37 5.19 2.01
N ASP A 74 20.29 3.94 1.56
CA ASP A 74 20.69 3.56 0.20
C ASP A 74 19.75 4.15 -0.84
N ARG A 75 20.28 4.40 -2.04
CA ARG A 75 19.53 4.98 -3.16
C ARG A 75 19.19 3.89 -4.16
N ILE A 76 17.90 3.73 -4.45
CA ILE A 76 17.39 2.82 -5.47
C ILE A 76 16.93 3.65 -6.65
N ALA A 77 17.42 3.33 -7.85
CA ALA A 77 16.90 3.90 -9.08
C ALA A 77 15.74 3.03 -9.59
N LEU A 78 14.61 3.66 -9.92
CA LEU A 78 13.47 3.02 -10.57
C LEU A 78 13.40 3.51 -12.02
N PHE A 79 13.26 2.59 -12.96
CA PHE A 79 13.11 2.87 -14.38
C PHE A 79 12.05 1.95 -14.97
N SER A 80 11.30 2.45 -15.95
CA SER A 80 10.22 1.77 -16.67
C SER A 80 10.47 1.82 -18.17
#